data_AF-A0AAV3FR88-F1
#
_entry.id   AF-A0AAV3FR88-F1
#
_cell.length_a   1.000
_cell.length_b   1.000
_cell.length_c   1.000
_cell.angle_alpha   90.00
_cell.angle_beta   90.00
_cell.angle_gamma   90.00
#
_symmetry.space_group_name_H-M   'P 1'
#
loop_
_entity.id
_entity.type
_entity.pdbx_description
1 polymer ?
#
loop_
_entity_poly.entity_id
_entity_poly.type
_entity_poly.pdbx_seq_one_letter_code
_entity_poly.pdbx_strand_id
1 'polypeptide(L)'
;MNNQVIYTQSDAGLNQFFAKIYSLVGMGIGLSAFVSYLMLYPFRANLVSIITNHPMVYYGAAISELILVFVASGAARKNTPAALPLFLIYSALNGFTLSFIIVVYTQTTVFQAFVSSAVVFFAMSVLGAKTKRDMTGLRKAMFAALIGIIVASLINLFIGSGMMSYVISLISVLIFSGLIASDNQMIKHVYQATNGQVGDGWAVAMALSLYLDFINLFISLLRIFGRND
;
A
#
# COMPACT_ATOMS: atom_id res chain seq x y z
N MET A 1 -12.39 -19.21 40.40
CA MET A 1 -11.18 -18.89 39.62
C MET A 1 -11.47 -17.62 38.83
N ASN A 2 -11.09 -16.46 39.38
CA ASN A 2 -11.29 -15.17 38.73
C ASN A 2 -10.27 -15.02 37.61
N ASN A 3 -10.71 -15.23 36.37
CA ASN A 3 -9.93 -14.89 35.19
C ASN A 3 -10.06 -13.38 34.94
N GLN A 4 -9.53 -12.57 35.87
CA GLN A 4 -9.31 -11.16 35.59
C GLN A 4 -8.14 -11.09 34.62
N VAL A 5 -8.47 -10.95 33.34
CA VAL A 5 -7.52 -10.52 32.33
C VAL A 5 -7.06 -9.14 32.76
N ILE A 6 -5.91 -9.08 33.44
CA ILE A 6 -5.23 -7.81 33.71
C ILE A 6 -4.83 -7.31 32.32
N TYR A 7 -5.64 -6.43 31.75
CA TYR A 7 -5.23 -5.61 30.61
C TYR A 7 -4.10 -4.73 31.13
N THR A 8 -2.87 -5.21 30.99
CA THR A 8 -1.68 -4.46 31.35
C THR A 8 -1.73 -3.19 30.51
N GLN A 9 -1.48 -2.02 31.10
CA GLN A 9 -1.52 -0.71 30.42
C GLN A 9 -0.79 -0.68 29.04
N SER A 10 0.20 -1.58 28.87
CA SER A 10 0.89 -1.94 27.63
C SER A 10 0.00 -2.44 26.48
N ASP A 11 -1.00 -3.30 26.76
CA ASP A 11 -1.89 -3.87 25.73
C ASP A 11 -2.89 -2.84 25.20
N ALA A 12 -3.39 -1.96 26.08
CA ALA A 12 -4.29 -0.88 25.70
C ALA A 12 -3.57 0.15 24.81
N GLY A 13 -2.34 0.54 25.15
CA GLY A 13 -1.54 1.46 24.35
C GLY A 13 -1.10 0.85 23.01
N LEU A 14 -0.77 -0.43 22.98
CA LEU A 14 -0.46 -1.14 21.73
C LEU A 14 -1.67 -1.15 20.78
N ASN A 15 -2.86 -1.47 21.29
CA ASN A 15 -4.09 -1.46 20.50
C ASN A 15 -4.42 -0.07 19.96
N GLN A 16 -4.19 0.99 20.75
CA GLN A 16 -4.36 2.37 20.29
C GLN A 16 -3.35 2.73 19.18
N PHE A 17 -2.11 2.26 19.28
CA PHE A 17 -1.10 2.46 18.24
C PHE A 17 -1.47 1.75 16.94
N PHE A 18 -1.93 0.50 17.01
CA PHE A 18 -2.50 -0.21 15.86
C PHE A 18 -3.69 0.57 15.27
N ALA A 19 -4.67 0.97 16.08
CA ALA A 19 -5.83 1.72 15.59
C ALA A 19 -5.44 3.02 14.87
N LYS A 20 -4.44 3.75 15.39
CA LYS A 20 -3.90 4.96 14.75
C LYS A 20 -3.31 4.66 13.36
N ILE A 21 -2.48 3.62 13.25
CA ILE A 21 -1.87 3.23 11.98
C ILE A 21 -2.95 2.82 10.96
N TYR A 22 -3.92 1.99 11.36
CA TYR A 22 -4.97 1.53 10.46
C TYR A 22 -5.93 2.64 10.04
N SER A 23 -6.17 3.61 10.91
CA SER A 23 -6.91 4.82 10.56
C SER A 23 -6.17 5.63 9.49
N LEU A 24 -4.85 5.81 9.63
CA LEU A 24 -4.03 6.46 8.60
C LEU A 24 -4.05 5.69 7.27
N VAL A 25 -3.88 4.36 7.31
CA VAL A 25 -3.95 3.50 6.11
C VAL A 25 -5.31 3.64 5.42
N GLY A 26 -6.40 3.55 6.19
CA GLY A 26 -7.76 3.68 5.68
C GLY A 26 -8.03 5.07 5.09
N MET A 27 -7.54 6.14 5.72
CA MET A 27 -7.62 7.50 5.18
C MET A 27 -6.85 7.62 3.86
N GLY A 28 -5.63 7.07 3.78
CA GLY A 28 -4.85 7.06 2.55
C GLY A 28 -5.59 6.34 1.42
N ILE A 29 -6.03 5.10 1.66
CA ILE A 29 -6.77 4.30 0.67
C ILE A 29 -8.07 5.00 0.26
N GLY A 30 -8.83 5.52 1.23
CA GLY A 30 -10.08 6.24 0.98
C GLY A 30 -9.87 7.50 0.16
N LEU A 31 -8.80 8.27 0.44
CA LEU A 31 -8.43 9.44 -0.36
C LEU A 31 -8.06 9.05 -1.79
N SER A 32 -7.25 8.00 -1.97
CA SER A 32 -6.88 7.52 -3.31
C SER A 32 -8.11 7.08 -4.09
N ALA A 33 -9.00 6.30 -3.47
CA ALA A 33 -10.26 5.86 -4.08
C ALA A 33 -11.17 7.05 -4.44
N PHE A 34 -11.26 8.05 -3.56
CA PHE A 34 -12.04 9.26 -3.80
C PHE A 34 -11.49 10.05 -4.99
N VAL A 35 -10.17 10.27 -5.07
CA VAL A 35 -9.55 10.96 -6.20
C VAL A 35 -9.71 10.15 -7.50
N SER A 36 -9.53 8.83 -7.47
CA SER A 36 -9.78 7.97 -8.63
C SER A 36 -11.24 8.08 -9.11
N TYR A 37 -12.20 8.07 -8.18
CA TYR A 37 -13.61 8.27 -8.48
C TYR A 37 -13.86 9.63 -9.15
N LEU A 38 -13.30 10.72 -8.60
CA LEU A 38 -13.43 12.05 -9.19
C LEU A 38 -12.88 12.08 -10.64
N MET A 39 -11.76 11.43 -10.89
CA MET A 39 -11.18 11.36 -12.24
C MET A 39 -12.02 10.53 -13.22
N LEU A 40 -12.64 9.44 -12.76
CA LEU A 40 -13.40 8.52 -13.61
C LEU A 40 -14.82 9.02 -13.94
N TYR A 41 -15.44 9.81 -13.06
CA TYR A 41 -16.83 10.24 -13.21
C TYR A 41 -16.95 11.75 -13.49
N PRO A 42 -16.81 12.67 -12.51
CA PRO A 42 -17.02 14.11 -12.77
C PRO A 42 -15.94 14.72 -13.68
N PHE A 43 -14.69 14.27 -13.61
CA PHE A 43 -13.59 14.77 -14.44
C PHE A 43 -13.20 13.82 -15.58
N ARG A 44 -14.13 12.96 -16.03
CA ARG A 44 -13.86 11.99 -17.09
C ARG A 44 -13.36 12.63 -18.37
N ALA A 45 -13.90 13.80 -18.73
CA ALA A 45 -13.46 14.56 -19.91
C ALA A 45 -11.98 14.98 -19.79
N ASN A 46 -11.55 15.43 -18.60
CA ASN A 46 -10.15 15.76 -18.34
C ASN A 46 -9.26 14.53 -18.41
N LEU A 47 -9.70 13.40 -17.83
CA LEU A 47 -8.97 12.13 -17.90
C LEU A 47 -8.72 11.70 -19.36
N VAL A 48 -9.78 11.69 -20.18
CA VAL A 48 -9.69 11.35 -21.61
C VAL A 48 -8.78 12.34 -22.35
N SER A 49 -8.93 13.65 -22.11
CA SER A 49 -8.08 14.66 -22.73
C SER A 49 -6.60 14.50 -22.36
N ILE A 50 -6.29 14.09 -21.12
CA ILE A 50 -4.90 13.82 -20.73
C ILE A 50 -4.37 12.62 -21.49
N ILE A 51 -5.15 11.54 -21.59
CA ILE A 51 -4.73 10.31 -22.29
C ILE A 51 -4.48 10.59 -23.78
N THR A 52 -5.35 11.37 -24.45
CA THR A 52 -5.26 11.56 -25.91
C THR A 52 -4.36 12.72 -26.32
N ASN A 53 -4.41 13.85 -25.60
CA ASN A 53 -3.80 15.11 -26.05
C ASN A 53 -2.56 15.49 -25.23
N HIS A 54 -2.50 15.08 -23.96
CA HIS A 54 -1.44 15.48 -23.04
C HIS A 54 -0.86 14.31 -22.23
N PRO A 55 -0.38 13.22 -22.88
CA PRO A 55 0.10 12.03 -22.17
C PRO A 55 1.29 12.32 -21.25
N MET A 56 2.02 13.41 -21.49
CA MET A 56 3.09 13.90 -20.61
C MET A 56 2.63 14.16 -19.17
N VAL A 57 1.37 14.51 -18.95
CA VAL A 57 0.83 14.73 -17.59
C VAL A 57 0.80 13.41 -16.80
N TYR A 58 0.42 12.31 -17.45
CA TYR A 58 0.46 10.99 -16.83
C TYR A 58 1.90 10.57 -16.47
N TYR A 59 2.84 10.71 -17.41
CA TYR A 59 4.25 10.38 -17.15
C TYR A 59 4.86 11.28 -16.07
N GLY A 60 4.54 12.58 -16.07
CA GLY A 60 4.96 13.52 -15.03
C GLY A 60 4.40 13.12 -13.66
N ALA A 61 3.12 12.73 -13.60
CA ALA A 61 2.50 12.24 -12.39
C ALA A 61 3.18 10.95 -11.89
N ALA A 62 3.44 9.98 -12.76
CA ALA A 62 4.11 8.72 -12.41
C ALA A 62 5.54 8.96 -11.88
N ILE A 63 6.31 9.86 -12.51
CA ILE A 63 7.65 10.22 -12.01
C ILE A 63 7.55 10.94 -10.66
N SER A 64 6.61 11.89 -10.53
CA SER A 64 6.41 12.60 -9.27
C SER A 64 5.99 11.67 -8.14
N GLU A 65 5.23 10.62 -8.45
CA GLU A 65 4.82 9.60 -7.50
C GLU A 65 6.01 8.79 -6.99
N LEU A 66 6.93 8.39 -7.88
CA LEU A 66 8.18 7.73 -7.50
C LEU A 66 9.05 8.63 -6.61
N ILE A 67 9.16 9.92 -6.93
CA ILE A 67 9.92 10.87 -6.10
C ILE A 67 9.26 11.01 -4.73
N LEU A 68 7.94 11.20 -4.71
CA LEU A 68 7.18 11.43 -3.49
C LEU A 68 7.19 10.23 -2.55
N VAL A 69 7.20 8.98 -3.05
CA VAL A 69 7.30 7.82 -2.15
C VAL A 69 8.62 7.82 -1.38
N PHE A 70 9.73 8.20 -2.00
CA PHE A 70 11.03 8.32 -1.31
C PHE A 70 11.03 9.48 -0.31
N VAL A 71 10.46 10.63 -0.69
CA VAL A 71 10.37 11.81 0.19
C VAL A 71 9.46 11.55 1.39
N ALA A 72 8.28 10.97 1.18
CA ALA A 72 7.33 10.61 2.23
C ALA A 72 7.93 9.55 3.16
N SER A 73 8.58 8.52 2.61
CA SER A 73 9.27 7.48 3.40
C SER A 73 10.40 8.08 4.24
N GLY A 74 11.18 9.00 3.66
CA GLY A 74 12.27 9.69 4.37
C GLY A 74 11.76 10.59 5.49
N ALA A 75 10.72 11.39 5.24
CA ALA A 75 10.10 12.26 6.24
C ALA A 75 9.47 11.47 7.39
N ALA A 76 8.81 10.34 7.07
CA ALA A 76 8.20 9.48 8.07
C ALA A 76 9.26 8.81 8.96
N ARG A 77 10.35 8.28 8.38
CA ARG A 77 11.49 7.73 9.15
C ARG A 77 12.16 8.75 10.05
N LYS A 78 12.24 10.02 9.62
CA LYS A 78 12.81 11.13 10.39
C LYS A 78 11.84 11.74 11.40
N ASN A 79 10.63 11.19 11.53
CA ASN A 79 9.61 11.70 12.43
C ASN A 79 9.32 13.21 12.24
N THR A 80 9.32 13.67 10.99
CA THR A 80 9.12 15.10 10.68
C THR A 80 7.62 15.42 10.69
N PRO A 81 7.19 16.62 11.16
CA PRO A 81 5.78 17.04 11.11
C PRO A 81 5.17 16.99 9.69
N ALA A 82 6.00 17.10 8.67
CA ALA A 82 5.62 16.99 7.26
C ALA A 82 5.22 15.57 6.83
N ALA A 83 5.46 14.52 7.62
CA ALA A 83 5.23 13.14 7.23
C ALA A 83 3.77 12.86 6.87
N LEU A 84 2.82 13.34 7.69
CA LEU A 84 1.38 13.12 7.44
C LEU A 84 0.89 13.90 6.21
N PRO A 85 1.15 15.21 6.05
CA PRO A 85 0.82 15.93 4.83
C PRO A 85 1.43 15.30 3.57
N LEU A 86 2.69 14.87 3.61
CA LEU A 86 3.35 14.21 2.47
C LEU A 86 2.69 12.88 2.14
N PHE A 87 2.29 12.09 3.15
CA PHE A 87 1.54 10.87 2.95
C PHE A 87 0.19 11.13 2.27
N LEU A 88 -0.56 12.14 2.70
CA LEU A 88 -1.85 12.49 2.09
C LEU A 88 -1.72 13.01 0.66
N ILE A 89 -0.71 13.85 0.38
CA ILE A 89 -0.40 14.31 -0.98
C ILE A 89 -0.03 13.11 -1.86
N TYR A 90 0.79 12.20 -1.34
CA TYR A 90 1.15 10.98 -2.02
C TYR A 90 -0.08 10.10 -2.31
N SER A 91 -0.98 9.89 -1.35
CA SER A 91 -2.23 9.15 -1.56
C SER A 91 -3.13 9.80 -2.60
N ALA A 92 -3.30 11.13 -2.56
CA ALA A 92 -4.09 11.84 -3.57
C ALA A 92 -3.49 11.68 -4.99
N LEU A 93 -2.17 11.84 -5.12
CA LEU A 93 -1.46 11.64 -6.38
C LEU A 93 -1.57 10.19 -6.86
N ASN A 94 -1.43 9.21 -5.97
CA ASN A 94 -1.61 7.80 -6.30
C ASN A 94 -3.05 7.50 -6.75
N GLY A 95 -4.06 8.10 -6.13
CA GLY A 95 -5.45 8.02 -6.62
C GLY A 95 -5.62 8.59 -8.02
N PHE A 96 -4.94 9.70 -8.33
CA PHE A 96 -4.90 10.26 -9.66
C PHE A 96 -4.22 9.30 -10.66
N THR A 97 -3.04 8.76 -10.36
CA THR A 97 -2.33 7.82 -11.26
C THR A 97 -3.08 6.50 -11.42
N LEU A 98 -3.67 5.98 -10.34
CA LEU A 98 -4.54 4.79 -10.37
C LEU A 98 -5.75 4.98 -11.29
N SER A 99 -6.29 6.19 -11.44
CA SER A 99 -7.43 6.40 -12.34
C SER A 99 -7.11 6.04 -13.80
N PHE A 100 -5.87 6.28 -14.25
CA PHE A 100 -5.40 5.90 -15.59
C PHE A 100 -5.20 4.39 -15.74
N ILE A 101 -4.94 3.70 -14.64
CA ILE A 101 -4.83 2.22 -14.64
C ILE A 101 -6.23 1.62 -14.61
N ILE A 102 -7.12 2.13 -13.76
CA ILE A 102 -8.46 1.58 -13.50
C ILE A 102 -9.40 1.80 -14.70
N VAL A 103 -9.21 2.87 -15.49
CA VAL A 103 -10.10 3.21 -16.62
C VAL A 103 -10.20 2.13 -17.70
N VAL A 104 -9.21 1.24 -17.81
CA VAL A 104 -9.21 0.14 -18.79
C VAL A 104 -9.83 -1.15 -18.28
N TYR A 105 -10.23 -1.21 -17.00
CA TYR A 105 -10.84 -2.38 -16.37
C TYR A 105 -12.35 -2.19 -16.16
N THR A 106 -13.09 -3.29 -16.12
CA THR A 106 -14.52 -3.23 -15.79
C THR A 106 -14.72 -2.88 -14.31
N GLN A 107 -15.83 -2.21 -13.99
CA GLN A 107 -16.15 -1.87 -12.59
C GLN A 107 -16.22 -3.12 -11.70
N THR A 108 -16.70 -4.23 -12.26
CA THR A 108 -16.77 -5.52 -11.58
C THR A 108 -15.38 -6.04 -11.22
N THR A 109 -14.43 -6.02 -12.16
CA THR A 109 -13.04 -6.43 -11.93
C THR A 109 -12.36 -5.55 -10.87
N VAL A 110 -12.58 -4.24 -10.94
CA VAL A 110 -12.03 -3.28 -9.96
C VAL A 110 -12.56 -3.57 -8.56
N PHE A 111 -13.86 -3.80 -8.43
CA PHE A 111 -14.49 -4.15 -7.15
C PHE A 111 -13.97 -5.49 -6.61
N GLN A 112 -13.91 -6.52 -7.44
CA GLN A 112 -13.38 -7.84 -7.05
C GLN A 112 -11.92 -7.75 -6.58
N ALA A 113 -11.09 -6.99 -7.29
CA ALA A 113 -9.70 -6.77 -6.91
C ALA A 113 -9.61 -6.07 -5.57
N PHE A 114 -10.36 -4.98 -5.37
CA PHE A 114 -10.35 -4.22 -4.11
C PHE A 114 -10.80 -5.06 -2.90
N VAL A 115 -11.91 -5.77 -3.04
CA VAL A 115 -12.43 -6.65 -1.96
C VAL A 115 -11.43 -7.77 -1.66
N SER A 116 -10.86 -8.40 -2.69
CA SER A 116 -9.87 -9.46 -2.51
C SER A 116 -8.60 -8.93 -1.83
N SER A 117 -8.12 -7.74 -2.21
CA SER A 117 -7.00 -7.07 -1.54
C SER A 117 -7.30 -6.78 -0.09
N ALA A 118 -8.49 -6.29 0.23
CA ALA A 118 -8.90 -6.04 1.61
C ALA A 118 -8.90 -7.33 2.44
N VAL A 119 -9.47 -8.42 1.92
CA VAL A 119 -9.49 -9.72 2.60
C VAL A 119 -8.08 -10.23 2.85
N VAL A 120 -7.22 -10.24 1.83
CA VAL A 120 -5.82 -10.68 1.96
C VAL A 120 -5.05 -9.77 2.92
N PHE A 121 -5.21 -8.45 2.80
CA PHE A 121 -4.56 -7.48 3.68
C PHE A 121 -4.93 -7.70 5.15
N PHE A 122 -6.21 -7.85 5.46
CA PHE A 122 -6.66 -8.11 6.84
C PHE A 122 -6.22 -9.49 7.34
N ALA A 123 -6.30 -10.53 6.50
CA ALA A 123 -5.85 -11.87 6.87
C ALA A 123 -4.35 -11.89 7.21
N MET A 124 -3.52 -11.35 6.31
CA MET A 124 -2.06 -11.27 6.52
C MET A 124 -1.69 -10.34 7.66
N SER A 125 -2.44 -9.26 7.85
CA SER A 125 -2.28 -8.36 8.98
C SER A 125 -2.48 -9.06 10.33
N VAL A 126 -3.57 -9.82 10.47
CA VAL A 126 -3.85 -10.60 11.69
C VAL A 126 -2.78 -11.67 11.89
N LEU A 127 -2.38 -12.36 10.83
CA LEU A 127 -1.31 -13.36 10.88
C LEU A 127 0.01 -12.73 11.36
N GLY A 128 0.40 -11.59 10.81
CA GLY A 128 1.60 -10.85 11.18
C GLY A 128 1.59 -10.37 12.63
N ALA A 129 0.47 -9.79 13.08
CA ALA A 129 0.32 -9.28 14.43
C ALA A 129 0.34 -10.39 15.51
N LYS A 130 -0.18 -11.58 15.19
CA LYS A 130 -0.25 -12.73 16.12
C LYS A 130 0.95 -13.66 16.06
N THR A 131 1.72 -13.66 14.98
CA THR A 131 2.85 -14.56 14.80
C THR A 131 3.97 -14.25 15.79
N LYS A 132 4.40 -15.30 16.52
CA LYS A 132 5.53 -15.23 17.48
C LYS A 132 6.90 -15.47 16.82
N ARG A 133 6.92 -16.11 15.65
CA ARG A 133 8.15 -16.38 14.90
C ARG A 133 8.69 -15.08 14.32
N ASP A 134 9.97 -14.78 14.54
CA ASP A 134 10.61 -13.60 13.95
C ASP A 134 10.52 -13.64 12.41
N MET A 135 9.88 -12.61 11.82
CA MET A 135 9.73 -12.42 10.38
C MET A 135 10.75 -11.44 9.80
N THR A 136 11.72 -10.96 10.59
CA THR A 136 12.76 -10.02 10.11
C THR A 136 13.51 -10.59 8.90
N GLY A 137 13.81 -11.89 8.90
CA GLY A 137 14.42 -12.59 7.76
C GLY A 137 13.50 -12.63 6.52
N LEU A 138 12.21 -12.90 6.73
CA LEU A 138 11.21 -12.89 5.65
C LEU A 138 11.10 -11.49 5.04
N ARG A 139 11.04 -10.43 5.86
CA ARG A 139 10.97 -9.05 5.38
C ARG A 139 12.13 -8.70 4.47
N LYS A 140 13.36 -9.07 4.85
CA LYS A 140 14.56 -8.87 4.02
C LYS A 140 14.47 -9.61 2.70
N ALA A 141 14.03 -10.87 2.72
CA ALA A 141 13.85 -11.67 1.52
C ALA A 141 12.78 -11.11 0.59
N MET A 142 11.61 -10.70 1.13
CA MET A 142 10.52 -10.10 0.36
C MET A 142 10.92 -8.73 -0.22
N PHE A 143 11.69 -7.94 0.53
CA PHE A 143 12.22 -6.67 0.00
C PHE A 143 13.22 -6.88 -1.15
N ALA A 144 14.08 -7.90 -1.06
CA ALA A 144 14.96 -8.27 -2.18
C ALA A 144 14.16 -8.76 -3.40
N ALA A 145 13.13 -9.56 -3.17
CA ALA A 145 12.23 -10.04 -4.22
C ALA A 145 11.42 -8.89 -4.87
N LEU A 146 11.00 -7.90 -4.07
CA LEU A 146 10.34 -6.68 -4.55
C LEU A 146 11.22 -5.93 -5.55
N ILE A 147 12.52 -5.77 -5.26
CA ILE A 147 13.48 -5.17 -6.21
C ILE A 147 13.51 -5.98 -7.51
N GLY A 148 13.55 -7.31 -7.42
CA GLY A 148 13.50 -8.20 -8.58
C GLY A 148 12.25 -7.97 -9.44
N ILE A 149 11.08 -7.84 -8.81
CA ILE A 149 9.82 -7.54 -9.51
C ILE A 149 9.83 -6.15 -10.15
N ILE A 150 10.39 -5.13 -9.50
CA ILE A 150 10.52 -3.78 -10.08
C ILE A 150 11.35 -3.85 -11.35
N VAL A 151 12.52 -4.51 -11.30
CA VAL A 151 13.37 -4.71 -12.47
C VAL A 151 12.65 -5.49 -13.57
N ALA A 152 11.98 -6.59 -13.22
CA ALA A 152 11.19 -7.37 -14.18
C ALA A 152 10.06 -6.53 -14.83
N SER A 153 9.41 -5.66 -14.05
CA SER A 153 8.37 -4.76 -14.53
C SER A 153 8.94 -3.73 -15.52
N LEU A 154 10.11 -3.16 -15.22
CA LEU A 154 10.81 -2.24 -16.12
C LEU A 154 11.22 -2.92 -17.43
N ILE A 155 11.76 -4.14 -17.37
CA ILE A 155 12.08 -4.93 -18.56
C ILE A 155 10.82 -5.19 -19.39
N ASN A 156 9.70 -5.54 -18.73
CA ASN A 156 8.46 -5.81 -19.43
C ASN A 156 7.84 -4.57 -20.09
N LEU A 157 8.22 -3.35 -19.71
CA LEU A 157 7.81 -2.14 -20.44
C LEU A 157 8.39 -2.10 -21.86
N PHE A 158 9.59 -2.66 -22.07
CA PHE A 158 10.22 -2.73 -23.39
C PHE A 158 9.78 -3.97 -24.18
N ILE A 159 9.55 -5.09 -23.49
CA ILE A 159 9.10 -6.35 -24.13
C ILE A 159 7.61 -6.30 -24.48
N GLY A 160 6.78 -5.72 -23.62
CA GLY A 160 5.32 -5.67 -23.78
C GLY A 160 4.63 -7.04 -23.63
N SER A 161 5.22 -7.99 -22.90
CA SER A 161 4.65 -9.34 -22.77
C SER A 161 3.51 -9.40 -21.75
N GLY A 162 2.31 -9.73 -22.23
CA GLY A 162 1.14 -9.96 -21.37
C GLY A 162 1.33 -11.14 -20.41
N MET A 163 1.99 -12.21 -20.86
CA MET A 163 2.29 -13.37 -20.00
C MET A 163 3.28 -13.01 -18.89
N MET A 164 4.33 -12.25 -19.21
CA MET A 164 5.28 -11.78 -18.20
C MET A 164 4.58 -10.86 -17.19
N SER A 165 3.72 -9.95 -17.67
CA SER A 165 2.91 -9.07 -16.82
C SER A 165 2.04 -9.84 -15.82
N TYR A 166 1.45 -10.96 -16.26
CA TYR A 166 0.62 -11.85 -15.44
C TYR A 166 1.44 -12.65 -14.41
N VAL A 167 2.60 -13.19 -14.81
CA VAL A 167 3.49 -13.88 -13.86
C VAL A 167 4.02 -12.91 -12.81
N ILE A 168 4.39 -11.69 -13.22
CA ILE A 168 4.80 -10.62 -12.31
C ILE A 168 3.69 -10.36 -11.29
N SER A 169 2.43 -10.21 -11.71
CA SER A 169 1.34 -9.95 -10.75
C SER A 169 1.11 -11.10 -9.78
N LEU A 170 1.19 -12.37 -10.22
CA LEU A 170 1.08 -13.52 -9.31
C LEU A 170 2.17 -13.51 -8.22
N ILE A 171 3.42 -13.27 -8.61
CA ILE A 171 4.53 -13.22 -7.65
C ILE A 171 4.39 -11.99 -6.74
N SER A 172 3.98 -10.84 -7.29
CA SER A 172 3.71 -9.63 -6.49
C SER A 172 2.70 -9.88 -5.39
N VAL A 173 1.59 -10.59 -5.67
CA VAL A 173 0.59 -10.93 -4.63
C VAL A 173 1.23 -11.67 -3.46
N LEU A 174 2.11 -12.64 -3.72
CA LEU A 174 2.80 -13.39 -2.67
C LEU A 174 3.78 -12.50 -1.88
N ILE A 175 4.54 -11.65 -2.59
CA ILE A 175 5.52 -10.75 -1.97
C ILE A 175 4.81 -9.74 -1.06
N PHE A 176 3.82 -9.02 -1.57
CA PHE A 176 3.11 -8.01 -0.79
C PHE A 176 2.31 -8.64 0.36
N SER A 177 1.74 -9.83 0.17
CA SER A 177 1.14 -10.57 1.29
C SER A 177 2.14 -10.88 2.41
N GLY A 178 3.36 -11.30 2.05
CA GLY A 178 4.44 -11.55 3.00
C GLY A 178 4.98 -10.28 3.68
N LEU A 179 5.04 -9.17 2.94
CA LEU A 179 5.40 -7.85 3.48
C LEU A 179 4.35 -7.36 4.48
N ILE A 180 3.05 -7.44 4.16
CA ILE A 180 1.96 -7.04 5.07
C ILE A 180 2.05 -7.78 6.40
N ALA A 181 2.29 -9.09 6.39
CA ALA A 181 2.47 -9.85 7.63
C ALA A 181 3.73 -9.40 8.41
N SER A 182 4.85 -9.21 7.71
CA SER A 182 6.11 -8.79 8.34
C SER A 182 6.05 -7.36 8.90
N ASP A 183 5.37 -6.46 8.21
CA ASP A 183 5.19 -5.07 8.60
C ASP A 183 4.22 -4.94 9.78
N ASN A 184 3.19 -5.77 9.84
CA ASN A 184 2.33 -5.86 11.03
C ASN A 184 3.07 -6.37 12.26
N GLN A 185 4.02 -7.32 12.08
CA GLN A 185 4.88 -7.72 13.18
C GLN A 185 5.81 -6.58 13.63
N MET A 186 6.32 -5.78 12.67
CA MET A 186 7.17 -4.63 12.95
C MET A 186 6.46 -3.56 13.79
N ILE A 187 5.15 -3.35 13.64
CA ILE A 187 4.37 -2.42 14.48
C ILE A 187 4.56 -2.75 15.96
N LYS A 188 4.40 -4.04 16.30
CA LYS A 188 4.58 -4.53 17.66
C LYS A 188 6.02 -4.40 18.14
N HIS A 189 6.99 -4.73 17.29
CA HIS A 189 8.41 -4.60 17.63
C HIS A 189 8.81 -3.15 17.93
N VAL A 190 8.38 -2.19 17.12
CA VAL A 190 8.66 -0.76 17.34
C VAL A 190 8.02 -0.27 18.65
N TYR A 191 6.76 -0.65 18.90
CA TYR A 191 6.08 -0.28 20.13
C TYR A 191 6.78 -0.82 21.38
N GLN A 192 7.23 -2.08 21.33
CA GLN A 192 7.95 -2.72 22.43
C GLN A 192 9.35 -2.13 22.61
N ALA A 193 10.09 -1.89 21.52
CA ALA A 193 11.44 -1.34 21.56
C ALA A 193 11.49 0.10 22.11
N THR A 194 10.38 0.83 22.04
CA THR A 194 10.24 2.20 22.56
C THR A 194 9.58 2.26 23.94
N ASN A 195 9.35 1.11 24.60
CA ASN A 195 8.62 1.02 25.87
C ASN A 195 7.27 1.76 25.84
N GLY A 196 6.57 1.71 24.69
CA GLY A 196 5.28 2.39 24.49
C GLY A 196 5.35 3.89 24.20
N GLN A 197 6.54 4.50 24.21
CA GLN A 197 6.75 5.91 23.86
C GLN A 197 7.07 6.06 22.37
N VAL A 198 6.09 5.71 21.53
CA VAL A 198 6.27 5.81 20.07
C VAL A 198 6.03 7.23 19.58
N GLY A 199 7.02 7.83 18.93
CA GLY A 199 6.85 9.13 18.27
C GLY A 199 5.86 9.05 17.10
N ASP A 200 5.09 10.12 16.88
CA ASP A 200 3.96 10.13 15.94
C ASP A 200 4.32 9.76 14.49
N GLY A 201 5.51 10.11 14.02
CA GLY A 201 5.99 9.79 12.68
C GLY A 201 6.30 8.32 12.46
N TRP A 202 6.50 7.52 13.50
CA TRP A 202 6.53 6.06 13.35
C TRP A 202 5.17 5.52 12.94
N ALA A 203 4.06 6.07 13.48
CA ALA A 203 2.73 5.67 13.04
C ALA A 203 2.54 5.97 11.56
N VAL A 204 2.99 7.14 11.10
CA VAL A 204 2.92 7.54 9.68
C VAL A 204 3.83 6.66 8.81
N ALA A 205 5.03 6.31 9.27
CA ALA A 205 5.95 5.46 8.52
C ALA A 205 5.38 4.04 8.33
N MET A 206 4.82 3.46 9.39
CA MET A 206 4.18 2.15 9.33
C MET A 206 2.90 2.19 8.48
N ALA A 207 2.11 3.27 8.58
CA ALA A 207 0.93 3.46 7.76
C ALA A 207 1.28 3.61 6.28
N LEU A 208 2.32 4.36 5.94
CA LEU A 208 2.80 4.49 4.56
C LEU A 208 3.25 3.13 4.01
N SER A 209 4.00 2.34 4.78
CA SER A 209 4.43 0.99 4.36
C SER A 209 3.23 0.08 4.06
N LEU A 210 2.29 -0.01 5.00
CA LEU A 210 1.07 -0.81 4.82
C LEU A 210 0.18 -0.30 3.69
N TYR A 211 0.09 1.02 3.49
CA TYR A 211 -0.60 1.62 2.36
C TYR A 211 0.03 1.19 1.04
N LEU A 212 1.36 1.28 0.91
CA LEU A 212 2.08 0.88 -0.29
C LEU A 212 1.88 -0.61 -0.58
N ASP A 213 1.95 -1.45 0.43
CA ASP A 213 1.70 -2.88 0.28
C ASP A 213 0.27 -3.15 -0.20
N PHE A 214 -0.72 -2.47 0.37
CA PHE A 214 -2.12 -2.60 -0.04
C PHE A 214 -2.33 -2.19 -1.51
N ILE A 215 -1.83 -1.02 -1.91
CA ILE A 215 -2.01 -0.50 -3.27
C ILE A 215 -1.33 -1.42 -4.29
N ASN A 216 -0.12 -1.90 -4.01
CA ASN A 216 0.55 -2.81 -4.92
C ASN A 216 -0.10 -4.19 -4.99
N LEU A 217 -0.60 -4.71 -3.86
CA LEU A 217 -1.44 -5.92 -3.84
C LEU A 217 -2.69 -5.72 -4.69
N PHE A 218 -3.35 -4.56 -4.57
CA PHE A 218 -4.53 -4.19 -5.37
C PHE A 218 -4.23 -4.14 -6.87
N ILE A 219 -3.20 -3.43 -7.30
CA ILE A 219 -2.80 -3.39 -8.72
C ILE A 219 -2.49 -4.80 -9.25
N SER A 220 -1.86 -5.64 -8.42
CA SER A 220 -1.51 -7.01 -8.81
C SER A 220 -2.77 -7.88 -8.98
N LEU A 221 -3.71 -7.85 -8.04
CA LEU A 221 -4.98 -8.57 -8.16
C LEU A 221 -5.85 -8.02 -9.29
N LEU A 222 -5.88 -6.70 -9.47
CA LEU A 222 -6.58 -6.04 -10.57
C LEU A 222 -6.09 -6.57 -11.93
N ARG A 223 -4.76 -6.68 -12.09
CA ARG A 223 -4.17 -7.23 -13.32
C ARG A 223 -4.47 -8.72 -13.51
N ILE A 224 -4.55 -9.50 -12.43
CA ILE A 224 -4.89 -10.93 -12.50
C ILE A 224 -6.34 -11.11 -12.94
N PHE A 225 -7.27 -10.39 -12.32
CA PHE A 225 -8.70 -10.52 -12.59
C PHE A 225 -9.08 -9.88 -13.94
N GLY A 226 -8.47 -8.76 -14.29
CA GLY A 226 -8.69 -8.07 -15.55
C GLY A 226 -8.08 -8.74 -16.77
N ARG A 227 -7.48 -9.93 -16.63
CA ARG A 227 -7.03 -10.73 -17.78
C ARG A 227 -8.20 -11.18 -18.67
N ASN A 228 -9.41 -11.21 -18.12
CA ASN A 228 -10.63 -11.62 -18.83
C ASN A 228 -11.51 -10.42 -19.26
N ASP A 229 -11.06 -9.19 -19.00
CA ASP A 229 -11.70 -7.95 -19.48
C ASP A 229 -11.25 -7.63 -20.92
#